data_AF-A0AAW4GAJ2-F1
#
_entry.id   AF-A0AAW4GAJ2-F1
#
_cell.length_a   1.000
_cell.length_b   1.000
_cell.length_c   1.000
_cell.angle_alpha   90.00
_cell.angle_beta   90.00
_cell.angle_gamma   90.00
#
_symmetry.space_group_name_H-M   'P 1'
#
loop_
_entity.id
_entity.type
_entity.pdbx_description
1 polymer ?
#
loop_
_entity_poly.entity_id
_entity_poly.type
_entity_poly.pdbx_seq_one_letter_code
_entity_poly.pdbx_strand_id
1 'polypeptide(L)'
;MSTKKPSAPVGLSVAGSAMWTEIVNNWDLRSDELRVLKDACFEADLIDSMQASIGEQMLTEGSQGQKVASPLLSELRMHRSTLSSLLKQLKLPDAADTPEARSTQARSAANARWHKRTG
;
A
#
# COMPACT_ATOMS: atom_id res chain seq x y z
N MET A 1 24.14 14.22 -5.28
CA MET A 1 24.01 12.79 -5.62
C MET A 1 22.53 12.46 -5.56
N SER A 2 21.87 12.27 -6.71
CA SER A 2 20.46 11.90 -6.74
C SER A 2 20.33 10.47 -6.21
N THR A 3 19.73 10.28 -5.03
CA THR A 3 19.50 8.95 -4.47
C THR A 3 18.48 8.23 -5.36
N LYS A 4 18.91 7.15 -6.01
CA LYS A 4 18.06 6.37 -6.91
C LYS A 4 16.84 5.87 -6.14
N LYS A 5 15.64 6.29 -6.54
CA LYS A 5 14.37 5.81 -5.98
C LYS A 5 14.29 4.27 -6.09
N PRO A 6 13.80 3.56 -5.05
CA PRO A 6 13.72 2.10 -5.08
C PRO A 6 12.71 1.62 -6.14
N SER A 7 13.11 0.62 -6.92
CA SER A 7 12.25 0.00 -7.94
C SER A 7 11.12 -0.81 -7.30
N ALA A 8 10.01 -0.93 -8.02
CA ALA A 8 8.89 -1.77 -7.60
C ALA A 8 9.33 -3.24 -7.37
N PRO A 9 8.81 -3.90 -6.33
CA PRO A 9 9.01 -5.33 -6.10
C PRO A 9 8.60 -6.18 -7.31
N VAL A 10 9.37 -7.23 -7.58
CA VAL A 10 9.02 -8.24 -8.59
C VAL A 10 7.76 -8.98 -8.17
N GLY A 11 6.85 -9.22 -9.13
CA GLY A 11 5.61 -9.98 -8.91
C GLY A 11 4.37 -9.14 -8.62
N LEU A 12 4.51 -7.80 -8.56
CA LEU A 12 3.36 -6.91 -8.51
C LEU A 12 2.62 -6.89 -9.86
N SER A 13 1.29 -6.78 -9.78
CA SER A 13 0.41 -6.50 -10.91
C SER A 13 0.23 -4.99 -11.09
N VAL A 14 -0.76 -4.59 -11.89
CA VAL A 14 -0.94 -3.18 -12.30
C VAL A 14 -1.21 -2.26 -11.11
N ALA A 15 -2.13 -2.63 -10.21
CA ALA A 15 -2.55 -1.78 -9.10
C ALA A 15 -1.42 -1.57 -8.07
N GLY A 16 -0.79 -2.65 -7.63
CA GLY A 16 0.32 -2.64 -6.69
C GLY A 16 1.53 -1.87 -7.25
N SER A 17 1.85 -2.06 -8.54
CA SER A 17 2.96 -1.34 -9.20
C SER A 17 2.70 0.16 -9.34
N ALA A 18 1.46 0.54 -9.68
CA ALA A 18 1.06 1.94 -9.77
C ALA A 18 1.17 2.62 -8.40
N MET A 19 0.60 1.99 -7.36
CA MET A 19 0.66 2.51 -5.98
C MET A 19 2.11 2.63 -5.47
N TRP A 20 2.96 1.62 -5.73
CA TRP A 20 4.38 1.69 -5.37
C TRP A 20 5.04 2.91 -6.00
N THR A 21 4.84 3.08 -7.31
CA THR A 21 5.49 4.15 -8.09
C THR A 21 5.05 5.52 -7.61
N GLU A 22 3.74 5.71 -7.38
CA GLU A 22 3.19 6.96 -6.86
C GLU A 22 3.79 7.30 -5.49
N ILE A 23 3.75 6.35 -4.54
CA ILE A 23 4.20 6.60 -3.18
C ILE A 23 5.71 6.83 -3.13
N VAL A 24 6.49 5.97 -3.79
CA VAL A 24 7.93 6.13 -3.81
C VAL A 24 8.34 7.41 -4.51
N ASN A 25 7.63 7.90 -5.53
CA ASN A 25 7.98 9.16 -6.18
C ASN A 25 7.72 10.37 -5.28
N ASN A 26 6.61 10.37 -4.56
CA ASN A 26 6.15 11.51 -3.75
C ASN A 26 6.83 11.59 -2.37
N TRP A 27 7.20 10.44 -1.76
CA TRP A 27 7.78 10.39 -0.42
C TRP A 27 9.17 9.74 -0.43
N ASP A 28 9.99 10.08 0.57
CA ASP A 28 11.26 9.40 0.84
C ASP A 28 11.06 8.48 2.05
N LEU A 29 11.06 7.17 1.79
CA LEU A 29 10.67 6.15 2.77
C LEU A 29 11.88 5.44 3.36
N ARG A 30 11.81 5.15 4.66
CA ARG A 30 12.76 4.30 5.37
C ARG A 30 12.58 2.83 4.97
N SER A 31 13.53 1.98 5.35
CA SER A 31 13.49 0.55 5.02
C SER A 31 12.30 -0.20 5.62
N ASP A 32 11.87 0.17 6.83
CA ASP A 32 10.67 -0.36 7.49
C ASP A 32 9.38 0.09 6.78
N GLU A 33 9.32 1.36 6.37
CA GLU A 33 8.21 1.90 5.59
C GLU A 33 8.13 1.25 4.20
N LEU A 34 9.26 1.00 3.53
CA LEU A 34 9.30 0.27 2.25
C LEU A 34 8.83 -1.18 2.40
N ARG A 35 9.11 -1.83 3.54
CA ARG A 35 8.61 -3.19 3.83
C ARG A 35 7.09 -3.22 3.96
N VAL A 36 6.51 -2.22 4.64
CA VAL A 36 5.06 -2.07 4.81
C VAL A 36 4.39 -1.69 3.49
N LEU A 37 4.98 -0.77 2.72
CA LEU A 37 4.49 -0.40 1.40
C LEU A 37 4.46 -1.61 0.47
N LYS A 38 5.50 -2.46 0.52
CA LYS A 38 5.52 -3.70 -0.26
C LYS A 38 4.33 -4.59 0.07
N ASP A 39 4.04 -4.83 1.35
CA ASP A 39 2.89 -5.65 1.75
C ASP A 39 1.57 -5.01 1.30
N ALA A 40 1.44 -3.69 1.41
CA ALA A 40 0.27 -2.96 0.93
C ALA A 40 0.07 -3.11 -0.60
N CYS A 41 1.15 -3.07 -1.38
CA CYS A 41 1.09 -3.24 -2.84
C CYS A 41 0.59 -4.63 -3.24
N PHE A 42 1.08 -5.69 -2.60
CA PHE A 42 0.59 -7.05 -2.87
C PHE A 42 -0.85 -7.23 -2.41
N GLU A 43 -1.24 -6.63 -1.29
CA GLU A 43 -2.62 -6.65 -0.80
C GLU A 43 -3.58 -5.96 -1.78
N ALA A 44 -3.16 -4.83 -2.37
CA ALA A 44 -3.94 -4.13 -3.40
C ALA A 44 -4.14 -5.00 -4.65
N ASP A 45 -3.09 -5.68 -5.13
CA ASP A 45 -3.21 -6.60 -6.26
C ASP A 45 -4.16 -7.78 -5.95
N LEU A 46 -4.10 -8.32 -4.73
CA LEU A 46 -4.99 -9.39 -4.30
C LEU A 46 -6.46 -8.93 -4.26
N ILE A 47 -6.73 -7.74 -3.73
CA ILE A 47 -8.06 -7.14 -3.68
C ILE A 47 -8.65 -6.98 -5.09
N ASP A 48 -7.85 -6.50 -6.04
CA ASP A 48 -8.28 -6.34 -7.44
C ASP A 48 -8.56 -7.70 -8.09
N SER A 49 -7.71 -8.70 -7.86
CA SER A 49 -7.94 -10.08 -8.32
C SER A 49 -9.23 -10.67 -7.75
N MET A 50 -9.47 -10.49 -6.43
CA MET A 50 -10.70 -10.94 -5.78
C MET A 50 -11.92 -10.22 -6.32
N GLN A 51 -11.87 -8.91 -6.51
CA GLN A 51 -12.98 -8.14 -7.09
C GLN A 51 -13.31 -8.59 -8.51
N ALA A 52 -12.29 -8.84 -9.34
CA ALA A 52 -12.49 -9.38 -10.67
C ALA A 52 -13.14 -10.77 -10.62
N SER A 53 -12.76 -11.62 -9.66
CA SER A 53 -13.32 -12.97 -9.51
C SER A 53 -14.76 -13.00 -9.01
N ILE A 54 -15.14 -12.06 -8.13
CA ILE A 54 -16.49 -12.01 -7.54
C ILE A 54 -17.53 -11.62 -8.60
N GLY A 55 -17.21 -10.70 -9.52
CA GLY A 55 -18.13 -10.29 -10.59
C GLY A 55 -19.55 -9.98 -10.08
N GLU A 56 -20.57 -10.62 -10.69
CA GLU A 56 -21.98 -10.52 -10.26
C GLU A 56 -22.38 -11.52 -9.17
N GLN A 57 -21.48 -12.40 -8.71
CA GLN A 57 -21.74 -13.47 -7.73
C GLN A 57 -21.79 -12.97 -6.29
N MET A 58 -22.48 -11.85 -6.05
CA MET A 58 -22.64 -11.29 -4.70
C MET A 58 -23.52 -12.17 -3.81
N LEU A 59 -24.35 -13.03 -4.40
CA LEU A 59 -25.24 -13.94 -3.69
C LEU A 59 -24.90 -15.38 -4.03
N THR A 60 -24.89 -16.24 -3.00
CA THR A 60 -24.79 -17.70 -3.12
C THR A 60 -25.98 -18.35 -2.43
N GLU A 61 -26.21 -19.63 -2.68
CA GLU A 61 -27.29 -20.38 -2.07
C GLU A 61 -26.87 -20.85 -0.67
N GLY A 62 -27.67 -20.49 0.34
CA GLY A 62 -27.49 -20.94 1.71
C GLY A 62 -27.96 -22.38 1.90
N SER A 63 -27.61 -23.00 3.03
CA SER A 63 -27.94 -24.41 3.31
C SER A 63 -29.44 -24.73 3.31
N GLN A 64 -30.31 -23.71 3.44
CA GLN A 64 -31.78 -23.85 3.40
C GLN A 64 -32.38 -23.33 2.07
N GLY A 65 -31.57 -23.10 1.03
CA GLY A 65 -32.02 -22.63 -0.29
C GLY A 65 -32.25 -21.12 -0.41
N GLN A 66 -31.97 -20.35 0.66
CA GLN A 66 -32.10 -18.90 0.65
C GLN A 66 -30.87 -18.22 0.03
N LYS A 67 -31.04 -17.12 -0.71
CA LYS A 67 -29.90 -16.32 -1.20
C LYS A 67 -29.20 -15.62 -0.02
N VAL A 68 -27.92 -15.90 0.18
CA VAL A 68 -27.06 -15.28 1.19
C VAL A 68 -25.88 -14.57 0.53
N ALA A 69 -25.27 -13.61 1.23
CA ALA A 69 -24.05 -12.97 0.74
C ALA A 69 -22.93 -14.00 0.56
N SER A 70 -22.20 -13.92 -0.55
CA SER A 70 -21.06 -14.79 -0.82
C SER A 70 -19.98 -14.65 0.27
N PRO A 71 -19.40 -15.75 0.79
CA PRO A 71 -18.26 -15.70 1.72
C PRO A 71 -17.06 -14.92 1.17
N LEU A 72 -16.90 -14.85 -0.15
CA LEU A 72 -15.86 -14.05 -0.80
C LEU A 72 -16.02 -12.55 -0.52
N LEU A 73 -17.25 -12.06 -0.29
CA LEU A 73 -17.49 -10.67 0.08
C LEU A 73 -16.99 -10.36 1.50
N SER A 74 -17.14 -11.29 2.44
CA SER A 74 -16.59 -11.12 3.80
C SER A 74 -15.06 -11.09 3.76
N GLU A 75 -14.44 -12.00 3.01
CA GLU A 75 -12.98 -12.03 2.84
C GLU A 75 -12.48 -10.74 2.18
N LEU A 76 -13.14 -10.27 1.10
CA LEU A 76 -12.78 -9.02 0.44
C LEU A 76 -12.81 -7.82 1.40
N ARG A 77 -13.79 -7.78 2.32
CA ARG A 77 -13.86 -6.73 3.35
C ARG A 77 -12.69 -6.82 4.33
N MET A 78 -12.26 -8.02 4.70
CA MET A 78 -11.09 -8.23 5.56
C MET A 78 -9.81 -7.76 4.89
N HIS A 79 -9.57 -8.14 3.63
CA HIS A 79 -8.41 -7.68 2.86
C HIS A 79 -8.37 -6.14 2.73
N ARG A 80 -9.51 -5.50 2.46
CA ARG A 80 -9.61 -4.03 2.44
C ARG A 80 -9.28 -3.39 3.79
N SER A 81 -9.66 -4.02 4.89
CA SER A 81 -9.31 -3.56 6.24
C SER A 81 -7.80 -3.68 6.50
N THR A 82 -7.19 -4.79 6.07
CA THR A 82 -5.74 -5.02 6.12
C THR A 82 -5.00 -3.96 5.32
N LEU A 83 -5.38 -3.72 4.06
CA LEU A 83 -4.79 -2.67 3.23
C LEU A 83 -4.88 -1.30 3.90
N SER A 84 -6.06 -0.92 4.41
CA SER A 84 -6.24 0.35 5.14
C SER A 84 -5.31 0.46 6.34
N SER A 85 -5.11 -0.64 7.07
CA SER A 85 -4.24 -0.68 8.25
C SER A 85 -2.76 -0.51 7.86
N LEU A 86 -2.30 -1.19 6.80
CA LEU A 86 -0.94 -1.06 6.27
C LEU A 86 -0.67 0.36 5.78
N LEU A 87 -1.60 0.98 5.05
CA LEU A 87 -1.46 2.36 4.59
C LEU A 87 -1.41 3.36 5.75
N LYS A 88 -2.23 3.17 6.80
CA LYS A 88 -2.17 4.00 8.02
C LYS A 88 -0.84 3.87 8.76
N GLN A 89 -0.21 2.70 8.74
CA GLN A 89 1.10 2.49 9.38
C GLN A 89 2.21 3.31 8.71
N LEU A 90 2.09 3.62 7.42
CA LEU A 90 3.04 4.50 6.71
C LEU A 90 2.98 5.93 7.23
N LYS A 91 1.86 6.36 7.83
CA LYS A 91 1.64 7.71 8.38
C LYS A 91 2.08 8.81 7.39
N LEU A 92 1.79 8.60 6.11
CA LEU A 92 2.14 9.56 5.08
C LEU A 92 1.35 10.84 5.32
N PRO A 93 2.01 12.02 5.27
CA PRO A 93 1.30 13.28 5.37
C PRO A 93 0.40 13.46 4.15
N ASP A 94 -0.76 14.10 4.36
CA ASP A 94 -1.60 14.52 3.25
C ASP A 94 -0.78 15.39 2.29
N ALA A 95 -0.99 15.23 0.98
CA ALA A 95 -0.24 15.94 -0.06
C ALA A 95 -0.47 17.47 -0.04
N ALA A 96 -1.28 17.99 0.88
CA ALA A 96 -1.38 19.41 1.17
C ALA A 96 -0.10 19.89 1.88
N ASP A 97 0.28 21.14 1.62
CA ASP A 97 1.54 21.79 2.03
C ASP A 97 1.65 21.98 3.56
N THR A 98 1.76 20.86 4.27
CA THR A 98 1.66 20.76 5.73
C THR A 98 3.06 20.71 6.37
N PRO A 99 3.23 21.19 7.61
CA PRO A 99 4.46 21.06 8.38
C PRO A 99 4.99 19.62 8.47
N GLU A 100 4.12 18.61 8.42
CA GLU A 100 4.42 17.19 8.45
C GLU A 100 5.09 16.71 7.16
N ALA A 101 4.63 17.17 5.99
CA ALA A 101 5.31 16.97 4.70
C ALA A 101 6.74 17.54 4.72
N ARG A 102 6.90 18.74 5.30
CA ARG A 102 8.21 19.39 5.53
C ARG A 102 9.08 18.62 6.52
N SER A 103 8.51 18.03 7.57
CA SER A 103 9.25 17.20 8.54
C SER A 103 9.79 15.91 7.92
N THR A 104 9.07 15.33 6.96
CA THR A 104 9.51 14.10 6.26
C THR A 104 10.72 14.41 5.38
N GLN A 105 10.69 15.54 4.66
CA GLN A 105 11.87 16.09 3.95
C GLN A 105 13.02 16.48 4.90
N ALA A 106 12.73 16.98 6.10
CA ALA A 106 13.75 17.34 7.08
C ALA A 106 14.46 16.11 7.68
N ARG A 107 13.73 15.00 7.92
CA ARG A 107 14.33 13.74 8.39
C ARG A 107 15.21 13.08 7.33
N SER A 108 14.79 13.08 6.07
CA SER A 108 15.64 12.59 4.98
C SER A 108 16.91 13.42 4.83
N ALA A 109 16.80 14.76 4.92
CA ALA A 109 17.96 15.66 4.93
C ALA A 109 18.90 15.43 6.13
N ALA A 110 18.35 15.08 7.30
CA ALA A 110 19.16 14.73 8.47
C ALA A 110 19.90 13.40 8.26
N ASN A 111 19.21 12.35 7.78
CA ASN A 111 19.84 11.04 7.53
C ASN A 111 20.90 11.10 6.43
N ALA A 112 20.68 11.88 5.37
CA ALA A 112 21.68 12.13 4.33
C ALA A 112 22.96 12.80 4.87
N ARG A 113 22.85 13.64 5.92
CA ARG A 113 24.01 14.25 6.60
C ARG A 113 24.78 13.26 7.47
N TRP A 114 24.10 12.32 8.11
CA TRP A 114 24.76 11.30 8.94
C TRP A 114 25.54 10.28 8.09
N HIS A 115 24.96 9.78 6.99
CA HIS A 115 25.65 8.84 6.09
C HIS A 115 26.89 9.44 5.41
N LYS A 116 26.94 10.76 5.21
CA LYS A 116 28.08 11.47 4.62
C LYS A 116 29.24 11.72 5.61
N ARG A 117 29.04 11.42 6.90
CA ARG A 117 30.04 11.65 7.97
C ARG A 117 30.71 10.36 8.44
N THR A 118 30.16 9.21 8.06
CA THR A 118 30.65 7.87 8.44
C THR A 118 31.21 7.08 7.27
N GLY A 119 31.38 7.70 6.09
CA GLY A 119 32.07 7.16 4.92
C GLY A 119 33.13 8.12 4.45
#